data_AF-A4A0A8-F1
#
_entry.id   AF-A4A0A8-F1
#
_cell.length_a   1.000
_cell.length_b   1.000
_cell.length_c   1.000
_cell.angle_alpha   90.00
_cell.angle_beta   90.00
_cell.angle_gamma   90.00
#
_symmetry.space_group_name_H-M   'P 1'
#
loop_
_entity.id
_entity.type
_entity.pdbx_description
1 polymer ?
#
loop_
_entity_poly.entity_id
_entity_poly.type
_entity_poly.pdbx_seq_one_letter_code
_entity_poly.pdbx_strand_id
1 'polypeptide(L)' 'MKQQSPNELRISLSLAYSLIARGEIPCYEIASCKRVSEKDLQSYLERQKKESMKLPPSARRHF' A
#
# COMPACT_ATOMS: atom_id res chain seq x y z
N MET A 1 -5.65 6.43 24.75
CA MET A 1 -5.43 5.25 23.88
C MET A 1 -6.16 5.50 22.58
N LYS A 2 -5.45 5.65 21.44
CA LYS A 2 -6.09 5.90 20.13
C LYS A 2 -6.82 4.62 19.71
N GLN A 3 -8.13 4.71 19.55
CA GLN A 3 -8.96 3.57 19.14
C GLN A 3 -8.63 3.22 17.69
N GLN A 4 -8.09 2.02 17.47
CA GLN A 4 -7.85 1.49 16.13
C GLN A 4 -9.19 1.07 15.55
N SER A 5 -9.63 1.74 14.49
CA SER A 5 -10.82 1.32 13.76
C SER A 5 -10.50 0.06 12.93
N PRO A 6 -11.44 -0.89 12.76
CA PRO A 6 -11.21 -2.08 11.94
C PRO A 6 -10.94 -1.79 10.44
N ASN A 7 -11.07 -0.53 10.01
CA ASN A 7 -10.74 -0.06 8.66
C ASN A 7 -9.34 0.56 8.53
N GLU A 8 -8.55 0.62 9.61
CA GLU A 8 -7.21 1.19 9.52
C GLU A 8 -6.32 0.38 8.56
N LEU A 9 -5.78 1.07 7.54
CA LEU A 9 -4.86 0.49 6.59
C LEU A 9 -3.60 0.00 7.30
N ARG A 10 -3.42 -1.33 7.34
CA ARG A 10 -2.23 -1.97 7.91
C ARG A 10 -1.06 -1.86 6.94
N ILE A 11 -0.38 -0.72 6.95
CA ILE A 11 0.87 -0.51 6.21
C ILE A 11 2.00 -0.09 7.13
N SER A 12 3.23 -0.43 6.73
CA SER A 12 4.41 0.08 7.43
C SER A 12 4.68 1.53 7.01
N LEU A 13 5.25 2.30 7.93
CA LEU A 13 5.65 3.69 7.64
C LEU A 13 6.69 3.76 6.52
N SER A 14 7.63 2.80 6.49
CA SER A 14 8.64 2.71 5.43
C SER A 14 8.01 2.50 4.05
N LEU A 15 6.99 1.63 3.97
CA LEU A 15 6.23 1.44 2.73
C LEU A 15 5.58 2.76 2.29
N ALA A 16 4.88 3.45 3.21
CA ALA A 16 4.24 4.74 2.90
C ALA A 16 5.24 5.75 2.30
N TYR A 17 6.41 5.92 2.94
CA TYR A 17 7.43 6.83 2.43
C TYR A 17 8.01 6.39 1.08
N SER A 18 8.21 5.09 0.86
CA SER A 18 8.70 4.58 -0.42
C SER A 18 7.69 4.84 -1.56
N LEU A 19 6.40 4.70 -1.29
CA LEU A 19 5.34 4.97 -2.26
C LEU A 19 5.29 6.45 -2.64
N ILE A 20 5.43 7.33 -1.64
CA ILE A 20 5.51 8.78 -1.87
C ILE A 20 6.76 9.12 -2.69
N ALA A 21 7.91 8.56 -2.32
CA ALA A 21 9.18 8.83 -3.01
C ALA A 21 9.17 8.37 -4.47
N ARG A 22 8.42 7.29 -4.78
CA ARG A 22 8.23 6.79 -6.15
C ARG A 22 7.16 7.55 -6.95
N GLY A 23 6.37 8.42 -6.29
CA GLY A 23 5.25 9.11 -6.94
C GLY A 23 4.05 8.22 -7.24
N GLU A 24 3.96 7.05 -6.58
CA GLU A 24 2.90 6.05 -6.80
C GLU A 24 1.56 6.47 -6.17
N ILE A 25 1.62 7.33 -5.15
CA ILE A 25 0.46 7.88 -4.46
C ILE A 25 0.58 9.40 -4.33
N PRO A 26 -0.51 10.15 -4.49
CA PRO A 26 -0.51 11.59 -4.27
C PRO A 26 -0.23 11.91 -2.80
N CYS A 27 0.62 12.89 -2.58
CA CYS A 27 1.01 13.36 -1.26
C CYS A 27 0.99 14.88 -1.24
N TYR A 28 0.43 15.45 -0.17
CA TYR A 28 0.46 16.87 0.11
C TYR A 28 1.45 17.14 1.23
N GLU A 29 2.32 18.12 1.04
CA GLU A 29 3.24 18.55 2.08
C GLU A 29 2.71 19.83 2.72
N ILE A 30 2.54 19.80 4.04
CA ILE A 30 2.16 20.97 4.83
C ILE A 30 3.27 21.17 5.86
N ALA A 31 4.04 22.24 5.68
CA ALA A 31 5.30 22.45 6.39
C ALA A 31 6.26 21.26 6.21
N SER A 32 6.58 20.52 7.28
CA SER A 32 7.44 19.33 7.25
C SER A 32 6.66 18.00 7.27
N CYS A 33 5.32 18.07 7.23
CA CYS A 33 4.46 16.90 7.36
C CYS A 33 3.92 16.46 6.00
N LYS A 34 4.18 15.20 5.64
CA LYS A 34 3.60 14.54 4.48
C LYS A 34 2.23 13.96 4.84
N ARG A 35 1.19 14.38 4.11
CA ARG A 35 -0.18 13.89 4.25
C ARG A 35 -0.60 13.13 3.01
N VAL A 36 -1.17 11.96 3.23
CA VAL A 36 -1.72 11.09 2.19
C VAL A 36 -3.19 10.87 2.49
N SER A 37 -4.02 10.91 1.47
CA SER A 37 -5.44 10.56 1.57
C SER A 37 -5.57 9.06 1.82
N GLU A 38 -6.33 8.68 2.86
CA GLU A 38 -6.58 7.27 3.18
C GLU A 38 -7.24 6.54 2.00
N LYS A 39 -8.15 7.21 1.29
CA LYS A 39 -8.85 6.66 0.13
C LYS A 39 -7.91 6.32 -1.03
N ASP A 40 -6.95 7.20 -1.30
CA ASP A 40 -6.00 7.01 -2.40
C ASP A 40 -5.02 5.87 -2.07
N LEU A 41 -4.58 5.83 -0.82
CA LEU A 41 -3.73 4.76 -0.32
C LEU A 41 -4.45 3.41 -0.33
N GLN A 42 -5.72 3.35 0.10
CA GLN A 42 -6.52 2.14 0.02
C GLN A 42 -6.68 1.66 -1.42
N SER A 43 -7.01 2.57 -2.34
CA SER A 43 -7.16 2.27 -3.76
C SER A 43 -5.88 1.68 -4.37
N TYR A 44 -4.72 2.21 -3.98
CA TYR A 44 -3.42 1.67 -4.38
C TYR A 44 -3.20 0.23 -3.89
N LEU A 45 -3.43 -0.02 -2.60
CA LEU A 45 -3.24 -1.36 -2.02
C LEU A 45 -4.20 -2.39 -2.63
N GLU A 46 -5.44 -2.00 -2.92
CA GLU A 46 -6.40 -2.87 -3.60
C GLU A 46 -5.98 -3.20 -5.04
N ARG A 47 -5.43 -2.23 -5.77
CA ARG A 47 -4.85 -2.46 -7.11
C ARG A 47 -3.68 -3.44 -7.03
N GLN A 48 -2.74 -3.20 -6.11
CA GLN A 48 -1.55 -4.05 -5.96
C GLN A 48 -1.91 -5.49 -5.59
N LYS A 49 -2.89 -5.70 -4.70
CA LYS A 49 -3.41 -7.04 -4.37
C LYS A 49 -3.89 -7.80 -5.61
N LYS A 50 -4.62 -7.12 -6.51
CA LYS A 50 -5.09 -7.71 -7.77
C LYS A 50 -3.95 -8.07 -8.72
N GLU A 51 -2.92 -7.23 -8.81
CA GLU A 51 -1.76 -7.47 -9.70
C GLU A 51 -0.86 -8.59 -9.20
N SER A 52 -0.68 -8.71 -7.88
CA SER A 52 0.16 -9.73 -7.24
C SER A 52 -0.42 -11.15 -7.28
N MET A 53 -1.70 -11.33 -7.63
CA MET A 53 -2.30 -12.64 -7.90
C MET A 53 -1.94 -13.14 -9.31
N LYS A 54 -0.65 -13.29 -9.58
CA LYS A 54 -0.16 -14.18 -10.62
C LYS A 54 0.67 -15.24 -9.93
N LEU A 55 0.00 -16.23 -9.35
CA LEU A 55 0.68 -17.44 -8.92
C LEU A 55 1.40 -17.99 -10.15
N PRO A 56 2.72 -18.26 -10.10
CA PRO A 56 3.38 -18.94 -11.19
C PRO A 56 2.61 -20.25 -11.43
N PRO A 57 2.30 -20.61 -12.69
CA PRO A 57 1.63 -21.87 -12.96
C PRO A 57 2.50 -22.94 -12.32
N SER A 58 1.92 -23.67 -11.36
CA SER A 58 2.57 -24.76 -10.63
C SER A 58 3.43 -25.52 -11.61
N ALA A 59 4.75 -25.40 -11.46
CA ALA A 59 5.69 -26.17 -12.23
C ALA A 59 5.51 -27.61 -11.76
N ARG A 60 4.53 -28.31 -12.34
CA ARG A 60 4.58 -29.77 -12.45
C ARG A 60 5.98 -30.07 -12.97
N ARG A 61 6.75 -30.90 -12.26
CA ARG A 61 7.81 -31.82 -12.72
C ARG A 61 8.67 -32.18 -11.50
N HIS A 62 8.98 -33.42 -11.14
CA HIS A 62 8.52 -34.78 -11.46
C HIS A 62 8.83 -35.63 -10.21
N PHE A 63 8.22 -36.81 -10.11
CA PHE A 63 8.55 -37.87 -9.15
C PHE A 63 10.06 -38.09 -9.00
#